data_AF-A0A8J6SM21-F1
#
_entry.id   AF-A0A8J6SM21-F1
#
_cell.length_a   1.000
_cell.length_b   1.000
_cell.length_c   1.000
_cell.angle_alpha   90.00
_cell.angle_beta   90.00
_cell.angle_gamma   90.00
#
_symmetry.space_group_name_H-M   'P 1'
#
loop_
_entity.id
_entity.type
_entity.pdbx_description
1 polymer ?
#
loop_
_entity_poly.entity_id
_entity_poly.type
_entity_poly.pdbx_seq_one_letter_code
_entity_poly.pdbx_strand_id
1 'polypeptide(L)'
;MSDTKTQLATFRIEPDLWEEFKAQARRNGKTASDALTDFVQNYIGAGDAPAAPTLQLDDIESRLDEKVSEAIAPINQELAELRAELRGKLRRAA
;
A
#
# COMPACT_ATOMS: atom_id res chain seq x y z
N MET A 1 29.92 15.00 -12.83
CA MET A 1 28.73 14.18 -13.11
C MET A 1 29.22 12.76 -13.22
N SER A 2 28.92 11.90 -12.25
CA SER A 2 29.41 10.52 -12.26
C SER A 2 28.61 9.73 -13.29
N ASP A 3 29.27 9.28 -14.36
CA ASP A 3 28.72 8.29 -15.28
C ASP A 3 28.31 7.05 -14.47
N THR A 4 27.01 6.88 -14.23
CA THR A 4 26.48 5.67 -13.64
C THR A 4 26.75 4.55 -14.63
N LYS A 5 27.78 3.74 -14.37
CA LYS A 5 28.16 2.61 -15.22
C LYS A 5 26.96 1.68 -15.43
N THR A 6 26.38 1.70 -16.62
CA THR A 6 25.32 0.76 -17.00
C THR A 6 25.94 -0.60 -17.23
N GLN A 7 25.45 -1.62 -16.54
CA GLN A 7 25.91 -3.01 -16.69
C GLN A 7 24.77 -3.86 -17.24
N LEU A 8 25.05 -4.61 -18.30
CA LEU A 8 24.12 -5.61 -18.81
C LEU A 8 24.21 -6.88 -17.95
N ALA A 9 23.10 -7.26 -17.31
CA ALA A 9 22.98 -8.52 -16.61
C ALA A 9 22.33 -9.56 -17.54
N THR A 10 22.84 -10.79 -17.51
CA THR A 10 22.23 -11.93 -18.21
C THR A 10 21.89 -13.01 -17.20
N PHE A 11 20.72 -13.64 -17.36
CA PHE A 11 20.25 -14.71 -16.51
C PHE A 11 19.52 -15.75 -17.36
N ARG A 12 19.40 -16.97 -16.84
CA ARG A 12 18.63 -18.04 -17.48
C ARG A 12 17.20 -17.99 -16.96
N ILE A 13 16.24 -18.12 -17.87
CA ILE A 13 14.81 -18.16 -17.58
C ILE A 13 14.13 -19.06 -18.62
N GLU A 14 13.05 -19.72 -18.22
CA GLU A 14 12.24 -20.51 -19.15
C GLU A 14 11.58 -19.60 -20.20
N PRO A 15 11.55 -19.99 -21.48
CA PRO A 15 11.03 -19.14 -22.55
C PRO A 15 9.57 -18.71 -22.32
N ASP A 16 8.72 -19.65 -21.90
CA ASP A 16 7.30 -19.40 -21.71
C ASP A 16 7.06 -18.42 -20.55
N LEU A 17 7.76 -18.62 -19.43
CA LEU A 17 7.73 -17.72 -18.28
C LEU A 17 8.21 -16.31 -18.65
N TRP A 18 9.21 -16.20 -19.53
CA TRP A 18 9.71 -14.91 -20.02
C TRP A 18 8.70 -14.17 -20.91
N GLU A 19 7.99 -14.89 -21.78
CA GLU A 19 6.91 -14.30 -22.59
C GLU A 19 5.75 -13.82 -21.72
N GLU A 20 5.34 -14.62 -20.73
CA GLU A 20 4.30 -14.23 -19.77
C GLU A 20 4.69 -12.99 -18.98
N PHE A 21 5.93 -12.94 -18.46
CA PHE A 21 6.45 -11.79 -17.75
C PHE A 21 6.43 -10.52 -18.63
N LYS A 22 6.88 -10.62 -19.88
CA LYS A 22 6.83 -9.49 -20.84
C LYS A 22 5.39 -9.03 -21.10
N ALA A 23 4.46 -9.96 -21.28
CA ALA A 23 3.06 -9.63 -21.49
C ALA A 23 2.47 -8.91 -20.27
N GLN A 24 2.79 -9.37 -19.06
CA GLN A 24 2.33 -8.76 -17.82
C GLN A 24 2.94 -7.38 -17.59
N ALA A 25 4.24 -7.20 -17.85
CA ALA A 25 4.89 -5.88 -17.77
C ALA A 25 4.22 -4.86 -18.72
N ARG A 26 3.92 -5.29 -19.95
CA ARG A 26 3.22 -4.44 -20.94
C ARG A 26 1.81 -4.06 -20.52
N ARG A 27 1.05 -4.96 -19.89
CA ARG A 27 -0.27 -4.64 -19.31
C ARG A 27 -0.19 -3.51 -18.29
N ASN A 28 0.92 -3.44 -17.56
CA ASN A 28 1.19 -2.39 -16.58
C ASN A 28 1.88 -1.15 -17.19
N GLY A 29 1.97 -1.05 -18.52
CA GLY A 29 2.59 0.07 -19.22
C GLY A 29 4.11 0.12 -19.12
N LYS A 30 4.78 -0.96 -18.71
CA LYS A 30 6.23 -1.03 -18.52
C LYS A 30 6.90 -1.98 -19.50
N THR A 31 8.19 -1.78 -19.75
CA THR A 31 9.01 -2.82 -20.40
C THR A 31 9.45 -3.86 -19.37
N ALA A 32 9.85 -5.05 -19.84
CA ALA A 32 10.41 -6.07 -18.95
C ALA A 32 11.69 -5.59 -18.24
N SER A 33 12.51 -4.77 -18.92
CA SER A 33 13.71 -4.18 -18.34
C SER A 33 13.38 -3.18 -17.23
N ASP A 34 12.35 -2.35 -17.41
CA ASP A 34 11.90 -1.41 -16.36
C ASP A 34 11.37 -2.18 -15.15
N ALA A 35 10.53 -3.20 -15.38
CA ALA A 35 9.98 -4.03 -14.32
C ALA A 35 11.06 -4.77 -13.53
N LEU A 36 12.11 -5.27 -14.19
CA LEU A 36 13.25 -5.91 -13.53
C LEU A 36 14.10 -4.89 -12.76
N THR A 37 14.30 -3.70 -13.31
CA THR A 37 15.07 -2.64 -12.65
C THR A 37 14.36 -2.20 -11.37
N ASP A 38 13.04 -1.99 -11.44
CA ASP A 38 12.21 -1.67 -10.27
C ASP A 38 12.27 -2.77 -9.22
N PHE A 39 12.20 -4.04 -9.65
CA PHE A 39 12.32 -5.17 -8.74
C PHE A 39 13.66 -5.17 -8.01
N VAL A 40 14.78 -4.98 -8.73
CA VAL A 40 16.13 -4.93 -8.14
C VAL A 40 16.27 -3.75 -7.17
N GLN A 41 15.77 -2.56 -7.54
CA GLN A 41 15.79 -1.38 -6.69
C GLN A 41 14.98 -1.60 -5.40
N ASN A 42 13.79 -2.18 -5.52
CA ASN A 42 12.95 -2.51 -4.37
C ASN A 42 13.60 -3.57 -3.47
N TYR A 43 14.23 -4.59 -4.06
CA TYR A 43 14.93 -5.64 -3.31
C TYR A 43 16.10 -5.05 -2.49
N ILE A 44 16.87 -4.14 -3.08
CA ILE A 44 17.98 -3.48 -2.38
C ILE A 44 17.45 -2.52 -1.31
N GLY A 45 16.40 -1.75 -1.61
CA GLY A 45 15.84 -0.75 -0.70
C GLY A 45 15.11 -1.35 0.50
N ALA A 46 14.42 -2.47 0.32
CA ALA A 46 13.71 -3.15 1.39
C ALA A 46 14.61 -4.01 2.30
N GLY A 47 15.81 -4.39 1.83
CA GLY A 47 16.76 -5.21 2.58
C GLY A 47 16.36 -6.68 2.73
N ASP A 48 15.19 -7.06 2.22
CA ASP A 48 14.66 -8.42 2.18
C ASP A 48 14.04 -8.70 0.80
N ALA A 49 13.96 -9.99 0.43
CA ALA A 49 13.15 -10.39 -0.71
C ALA A 49 11.73 -9.86 -0.55
N PRO A 50 11.06 -9.36 -1.61
CA PRO A 50 9.66 -8.99 -1.52
C PRO A 50 8.94 -10.20 -0.94
N ALA A 51 8.39 -10.02 0.27
CA ALA A 51 7.67 -11.09 0.94
C ALA A 51 6.69 -11.66 -0.08
N ALA A 52 6.69 -12.98 -0.26
CA ALA A 52 5.55 -13.64 -0.88
C ALA A 52 4.29 -12.99 -0.28
N PRO A 53 3.27 -12.64 -1.07
CA PRO A 53 2.11 -11.92 -0.55
C PRO A 53 1.39 -12.82 0.47
N THR A 54 1.89 -12.80 1.71
CA THR A 54 1.32 -13.42 2.90
C THR A 54 0.59 -12.38 3.72
N LEU A 55 0.62 -11.11 3.28
CA LEU A 55 -0.40 -10.14 3.68
C LEU A 55 -1.70 -10.59 3.03
N GLN A 56 -2.44 -11.43 3.77
CA GLN A 56 -3.83 -11.68 3.48
C GLN A 56 -4.52 -10.31 3.47
N LEU A 57 -5.25 -9.99 2.40
CA LEU A 57 -5.97 -8.72 2.27
C LEU A 57 -6.82 -8.44 3.51
N ASP A 58 -7.33 -9.50 4.13
CA ASP A 58 -8.08 -9.53 5.38
C ASP A 58 -7.32 -8.87 6.57
N ASP A 59 -6.00 -9.03 6.65
CA ASP A 59 -5.17 -8.38 7.69
C ASP A 59 -5.01 -6.89 7.45
N ILE A 60 -5.02 -6.45 6.18
CA ILE A 60 -4.93 -5.03 5.82
C ILE A 60 -6.28 -4.35 6.08
N GLU A 61 -7.39 -4.99 5.70
CA GLU A 61 -8.74 -4.50 5.96
C GLU A 61 -9.00 -4.34 7.46
N SER A 62 -8.68 -5.37 8.26
CA SER A 62 -8.84 -5.32 9.72
C SER A 62 -8.06 -4.18 10.36
N ARG A 63 -6.81 -3.95 9.92
CA ARG A 63 -5.97 -2.86 10.43
C ARG A 63 -6.44 -1.48 9.97
N LEU A 64 -7.08 -1.37 8.81
CA LEU A 64 -7.68 -0.14 8.34
C LEU A 64 -8.94 0.20 9.14
N ASP A 65 -9.80 -0.77 9.39
CA ASP A 65 -11.01 -0.61 10.20
C ASP A 65 -10.71 -0.18 11.64
N GLU A 66 -9.67 -0.77 12.25
CA GLU A 66 -9.17 -0.33 13.57
C GLU A 66 -8.71 1.13 13.54
N LYS A 67 -7.86 1.50 12.58
CA LYS A 67 -7.35 2.87 12.44
C LYS A 67 -8.45 3.89 12.19
N VAL A 68 -9.45 3.53 11.39
CA VAL A 68 -10.61 4.39 11.12
C VAL A 68 -11.45 4.54 12.38
N SER A 69 -11.67 3.47 13.12
CA SER A 69 -12.41 3.51 14.39
C SER A 69 -11.72 4.38 15.44
N GLU A 70 -10.40 4.24 15.59
CA GLU A 70 -9.59 5.08 16.47
C GLU A 70 -9.63 6.56 16.08
N ALA A 71 -9.55 6.87 14.78
CA ALA A 71 -9.61 8.24 14.28
C ALA A 71 -10.98 8.90 14.49
N ILE A 72 -12.08 8.14 14.43
CA ILE A 72 -13.44 8.65 14.56
C ILE A 72 -13.90 8.70 16.03
N ALA A 73 -13.31 7.89 16.92
CA ALA A 73 -13.64 7.86 18.35
C ALA A 73 -13.72 9.24 19.03
N PRO A 74 -12.73 10.15 18.90
CA PRO A 74 -12.82 11.48 19.52
C PRO A 74 -13.96 12.33 18.96
N ILE A 75 -14.22 12.24 17.64
CA ILE A 75 -15.31 12.98 16.98
C ILE A 75 -16.67 12.50 17.51
N ASN A 76 -16.85 11.18 17.67
CA ASN A 76 -18.06 10.60 18.23
C ASN A 76 -18.28 11.04 19.69
N GLN A 77 -17.20 11.15 20.46
CA GLN A 77 -17.26 11.63 21.84
C GLN A 77 -17.70 13.10 21.90
N GLU A 78 -17.08 13.98 21.14
CA GLU A 78 -17.45 15.40 21.07
C GLU A 78 -18.92 15.59 20.62
N LEU A 79 -19.37 14.81 19.64
CA LEU A 79 -20.78 14.83 19.20
C LEU A 79 -21.74 14.38 20.30
N ALA A 80 -21.37 13.39 21.12
CA ALA A 80 -22.18 12.95 22.24
C ALA A 80 -22.31 14.04 23.32
N GLU A 81 -21.20 14.72 23.63
CA GLU A 81 -21.15 15.81 24.60
C GLU A 81 -22.00 17.01 24.13
N LEU A 82 -21.84 17.45 22.87
CA LEU A 82 -22.65 18.53 22.28
C LEU A 82 -24.14 18.20 22.29
N ARG A 83 -24.52 16.95 21.99
CA ARG A 83 -25.92 16.51 22.04
C ARG A 83 -26.48 16.54 23.46
N ALA A 84 -25.68 16.17 24.46
CA ALA A 84 -26.08 16.23 25.87
C ALA A 84 -26.27 17.69 26.32
N GLU A 85 -25.34 18.58 25.94
CA GLU A 85 -25.41 20.00 26.26
C GLU A 85 -26.65 20.66 25.64
N LEU A 86 -26.93 20.39 24.35
CA LEU A 86 -28.10 20.92 23.65
C LEU A 86 -29.41 20.47 24.30
N ARG A 87 -29.51 19.19 24.66
CA ARG A 87 -30.68 18.67 25.41
C ARG A 87 -30.83 19.36 26.76
N GLY A 88 -29.73 19.58 27.48
CA GLY A 88 -29.74 20.30 28.75
C GLY A 88 -30.14 21.77 28.62
N LYS A 89 -29.79 22.44 27.52
CA LYS A 89 -30.23 23.81 27.22
C LYS A 89 -31.73 23.85 26.88
N LEU A 90 -32.21 22.95 26.03
CA LEU A 90 -33.62 22.87 25.66
C LEU A 90 -34.53 22.60 26.86
N ARG A 91 -34.12 21.73 27.79
CA ARG A 91 -34.87 21.45 29.03
C ARG A 91 -34.93 22.62 30.01
N ARG A 92 -33.97 23.57 29.94
CA ARG A 92 -33.94 24.76 30.81
C ARG A 92 -34.71 25.94 30.23
N ALA A 93 -35.02 25.89 28.93
CA ALA A 93 -35.75 26.91 28.20
C ALA A 93 -37.26 26.61 28.05
N ALA A 94 -37.69 25.40 28.44
CA ALA A 94 -39.08 24.96 28.52
C ALA A 94 -39.56 25.00 29.97
#